data_AF-A0A8X6UJQ0-F1
#
_entry.id   AF-A0A8X6UJQ0-F1
#
_cell.length_a   1.000
_cell.length_b   1.000
_cell.length_c   1.000
_cell.angle_alpha   90.00
_cell.angle_beta   90.00
_cell.angle_gamma   90.00
#
_symmetry.space_group_name_H-M   'P 1'
#
loop_
_entity.id
_entity.type
_entity.pdbx_description
1 polymer ?
#
loop_
_entity_poly.entity_id
_entity_poly.type
_entity_poly.pdbx_seq_one_letter_code
_entity_poly.pdbx_strand_id
1 'polypeptide(L)'
;MKELNLRSLNKRIKYRSKLLKDLSQRFRKEYLGQVVQKHKEKQSRNPQIGEIILVRDDSKKRLFWPLEKIIIKLIPGRDGKICTVKLKTPHGKVLRPIQHIYPLEIYSKESVDKEPGGEECNSNNVTDDEINVTSTDAVIVRKFTSPGFLD
;
A
#
# COMPACT_ATOMS: atom_id res chain seq x y z
N MET A 1 3.11 -58.03 5.74
CA MET A 1 3.63 -56.92 6.58
C MET A 1 3.70 -55.54 5.88
N LYS A 2 3.02 -55.30 4.73
CA LYS A 2 3.06 -53.99 4.02
C LYS A 2 1.82 -53.10 4.23
N GLU A 3 0.74 -53.65 4.80
CA GLU A 3 -0.58 -52.99 4.83
C GLU A 3 -0.71 -51.92 5.94
N LEU A 4 0.04 -52.05 7.02
CA LEU A 4 0.02 -51.12 8.15
C LEU A 4 0.62 -49.74 7.81
N ASN A 5 1.50 -49.67 6.80
CA ASN A 5 2.20 -48.45 6.40
C ASN A 5 1.33 -47.52 5.54
N LEU A 6 0.56 -48.07 4.61
CA LEU A 6 -0.39 -47.31 3.78
C LEU A 6 -1.54 -46.71 4.61
N ARG A 7 -2.07 -47.47 5.57
CA ARG A 7 -3.16 -46.98 6.44
C ARG A 7 -2.69 -45.85 7.36
N SER A 8 -1.48 -45.93 7.92
CA SER A 8 -0.93 -44.86 8.78
C SER A 8 -0.56 -43.60 7.98
N LEU A 9 -0.04 -43.76 6.76
CA LEU A 9 0.25 -42.66 5.85
C LEU A 9 -1.04 -41.93 5.41
N ASN A 10 -2.07 -42.68 5.01
CA ASN A 10 -3.37 -42.11 4.62
C ASN A 10 -4.05 -41.36 5.78
N LYS A 11 -3.92 -41.88 7.02
CA LYS A 11 -4.39 -41.17 8.22
C LYS A 11 -3.67 -39.83 8.40
N ARG A 12 -2.33 -39.81 8.25
CA ARG A 12 -1.53 -38.58 8.39
C ARG A 12 -1.84 -37.55 7.30
N ILE A 13 -2.01 -37.99 6.05
CA ILE A 13 -2.39 -37.11 4.93
C ILE A 13 -3.77 -36.52 5.20
N LYS A 14 -4.77 -37.34 5.54
CA LYS A 14 -6.12 -36.88 5.88
C LYS A 14 -6.13 -35.88 7.03
N TYR A 15 -5.32 -36.11 8.06
CA TYR A 15 -5.16 -35.19 9.18
C TYR A 15 -4.57 -33.84 8.74
N ARG A 16 -3.51 -33.82 7.93
CA ARG A 16 -2.91 -32.59 7.41
C ARG A 16 -3.88 -31.82 6.50
N SER A 17 -4.61 -32.52 5.63
CA SER A 17 -5.63 -31.90 4.78
C SER A 17 -6.75 -31.27 5.62
N LYS A 18 -7.16 -31.92 6.71
CA LYS A 18 -8.13 -31.36 7.67
C LYS A 18 -7.58 -30.09 8.31
N LEU A 19 -6.36 -30.12 8.84
CA LEU A 19 -5.73 -28.94 9.46
C LEU A 19 -5.62 -27.76 8.48
N LEU A 20 -5.19 -28.01 7.24
CA LEU A 20 -5.09 -26.96 6.22
C LEU A 20 -6.45 -26.36 5.87
N LYS A 21 -7.48 -27.20 5.77
CA LYS A 21 -8.86 -26.75 5.53
C LYS A 21 -9.36 -25.91 6.69
N ASP A 22 -9.18 -26.37 7.92
CA ASP A 22 -9.61 -25.67 9.13
C ASP A 22 -8.88 -24.32 9.27
N LEU A 23 -7.56 -24.30 9.06
CA LEU A 23 -6.77 -23.07 9.05
C LEU A 23 -7.26 -22.09 7.99
N SER A 24 -7.47 -22.58 6.77
CA SER A 24 -7.94 -21.75 5.65
C SER A 24 -9.37 -21.22 5.88
N GLN A 25 -10.22 -21.97 6.57
CA GLN A 25 -11.56 -21.52 6.96
C GLN A 25 -11.51 -20.47 8.06
N ARG A 26 -10.71 -20.70 9.12
CA ARG A 26 -10.52 -19.73 10.22
C ARG A 26 -9.90 -18.44 9.71
N PHE A 27 -8.84 -18.53 8.92
CA PHE A 27 -8.22 -17.36 8.30
C PHE A 27 -9.24 -16.57 7.47
N ARG A 28 -10.03 -17.25 6.62
CA ARG A 28 -11.06 -16.55 5.85
C ARG A 28 -12.14 -15.90 6.73
N LYS A 29 -12.61 -16.60 7.76
CA LYS A 29 -13.69 -16.09 8.63
C LYS A 29 -13.21 -14.92 9.49
N GLU A 30 -12.06 -15.07 10.13
CA GLU A 30 -11.56 -14.15 11.14
C GLU A 30 -10.77 -13.00 10.51
N TYR A 31 -9.85 -13.30 9.59
CA TYR A 31 -9.00 -12.27 9.00
C TYR A 31 -9.73 -11.47 7.91
N LEU A 32 -10.39 -12.11 6.93
CA LEU A 32 -11.13 -11.32 5.92
C LEU A 32 -12.31 -10.58 6.55
N GLY A 33 -12.96 -11.13 7.59
CA GLY A 33 -13.99 -10.41 8.36
C GLY A 33 -13.45 -9.10 8.93
N GLN A 34 -12.28 -9.15 9.56
CA GLN A 34 -11.60 -7.95 10.06
C GLN A 34 -11.19 -6.98 8.95
N VAL A 35 -10.70 -7.47 7.79
CA VAL A 35 -10.35 -6.61 6.65
C VAL A 35 -11.57 -5.88 6.08
N VAL A 36 -12.71 -6.55 5.97
CA VAL A 36 -13.98 -5.94 5.50
C VAL A 36 -14.49 -4.91 6.52
N GLN A 37 -14.41 -5.22 7.82
CA GLN A 37 -14.83 -4.29 8.87
C GLN A 37 -13.95 -3.04 8.90
N LYS A 38 -12.62 -3.19 8.82
CA LYS A 38 -11.67 -2.07 8.66
C LYS A 38 -11.93 -1.26 7.39
N HIS A 39 -12.33 -1.90 6.29
CA HIS A 39 -12.71 -1.19 5.07
C HIS A 39 -13.95 -0.31 5.25
N LYS A 40 -14.91 -0.74 6.08
CA LYS A 40 -16.11 0.04 6.43
C LYS A 40 -15.81 1.17 7.40
N GLU A 41 -14.86 0.98 8.31
CA GLU A 41 -14.38 1.97 9.28
C GLU A 41 -13.53 3.08 8.64
N LYS A 42 -13.31 3.06 7.32
CA LYS A 42 -12.53 4.10 6.62
C LYS A 42 -13.18 5.48 6.79
N GLN A 43 -12.72 6.17 7.81
CA GLN A 43 -12.42 7.60 7.72
C GLN A 43 -11.39 7.75 6.60
N SER A 44 -11.86 7.80 5.36
CA SER A 44 -11.02 8.23 4.24
C SER A 44 -10.69 9.68 4.51
N ARG A 45 -9.58 9.91 5.21
CA ARG A 45 -9.01 11.24 5.37
C ARG A 45 -9.00 11.90 4.00
N ASN A 46 -9.48 13.15 3.96
CA ASN A 46 -9.37 13.94 2.76
C ASN A 46 -7.89 14.19 2.47
N PRO A 47 -7.42 13.93 1.24
CA PRO A 47 -6.05 14.24 0.89
C PRO A 47 -5.78 15.73 1.06
N GLN A 48 -4.56 16.07 1.46
CA GLN A 48 -4.11 17.45 1.61
C GLN A 48 -3.21 17.88 0.46
N ILE A 49 -3.11 19.19 0.29
CA ILE A 49 -2.19 19.80 -0.68
C ILE A 49 -0.76 19.54 -0.20
N GLY A 50 0.13 19.18 -1.12
CA GLY A 50 1.52 18.84 -0.82
C GLY A 50 1.78 17.36 -0.52
N GLU A 51 0.74 16.53 -0.38
CA GLU A 51 0.91 15.10 -0.10
C GLU A 51 1.34 14.28 -1.32
N ILE A 52 2.13 13.24 -1.05
CA ILE A 52 2.43 12.16 -1.99
C ILE A 52 1.30 11.14 -1.92
N ILE A 53 0.81 10.76 -3.09
CA ILE A 53 -0.32 9.86 -3.25
C ILE A 53 -0.05 8.79 -4.30
N LEU A 54 -0.74 7.66 -4.17
CA LEU A 54 -0.80 6.62 -5.20
C LEU A 54 -1.98 6.92 -6.14
N VAL A 55 -1.73 6.84 -7.44
CA VAL A 55 -2.74 7.17 -8.47
C VAL A 55 -3.13 5.93 -9.24
N ARG A 56 -4.44 5.64 -9.30
CA ARG A 56 -4.97 4.54 -10.11
C ARG A 56 -4.61 4.74 -11.58
N ASP A 57 -4.07 3.69 -12.18
CA ASP A 57 -3.85 3.56 -13.61
C ASP A 57 -4.43 2.21 -14.06
N ASP A 58 -5.50 2.25 -14.85
CA ASP A 58 -6.20 1.04 -15.30
C ASP A 58 -5.37 0.23 -16.31
N SER A 59 -4.35 0.85 -16.90
CA SER A 59 -3.41 0.19 -17.83
C SER A 59 -2.40 -0.69 -17.09
N LYS A 60 -2.27 -0.52 -15.77
CA LYS A 60 -1.24 -1.16 -14.95
C LYS A 60 -1.89 -1.98 -13.83
N LYS A 61 -1.24 -3.09 -13.45
CA LYS A 61 -1.62 -3.80 -12.23
C LYS A 61 -1.44 -2.85 -11.03
N ARG A 62 -2.23 -3.06 -9.98
CA ARG A 62 -2.23 -2.22 -8.76
C ARG A 62 -0.84 -1.99 -8.16
N LEU A 63 0.03 -2.99 -8.21
CA LEU A 63 1.41 -2.91 -7.72
C LEU A 63 2.29 -1.92 -8.50
N PHE A 64 1.92 -1.62 -9.75
CA PHE A 64 2.64 -0.71 -10.63
C PHE A 64 1.90 0.62 -10.84
N TRP A 65 0.91 0.91 -10.01
CA TRP A 65 0.30 2.23 -10.00
C TRP A 65 1.36 3.28 -9.63
N PRO A 66 1.41 4.41 -10.35
CA PRO A 66 2.43 5.44 -10.10
C PRO A 66 2.26 6.03 -8.71
N LEU A 67 3.34 5.94 -7.93
CA LEU A 67 3.48 6.49 -6.58
C LEU A 67 4.15 7.88 -6.66
N GLU A 68 3.61 8.84 -7.39
CA GLU A 68 4.42 10.04 -7.65
C GLU A 68 3.66 11.24 -8.19
N LYS A 69 2.65 11.69 -7.45
CA LYS A 69 1.96 12.94 -7.78
C LYS A 69 1.68 13.79 -6.56
N ILE A 70 2.38 14.91 -6.44
CA ILE A 70 2.09 15.90 -5.40
C ILE A 70 0.74 16.54 -5.73
N ILE A 71 -0.15 16.59 -4.73
CA ILE A 71 -1.42 17.30 -4.86
C ILE A 71 -1.16 18.81 -4.85
N ILE A 72 -1.51 19.48 -5.95
CA ILE A 72 -1.36 20.94 -6.09
C ILE A 72 -2.65 21.65 -5.67
N LYS A 73 -3.82 21.08 -5.99
CA LYS A 73 -5.11 21.72 -5.73
C LYS A 73 -6.21 20.67 -5.56
N LEU A 74 -7.10 20.93 -4.60
CA LEU A 74 -8.34 20.21 -4.40
C LEU A 74 -9.48 21.01 -5.03
N ILE A 75 -10.29 20.36 -5.87
CA ILE A 75 -11.41 20.99 -6.58
C ILE A 75 -12.71 20.40 -6.02
N PRO A 76 -13.51 21.20 -5.28
CA PRO A 76 -14.81 20.77 -4.80
C PRO A 76 -15.81 20.68 -5.94
N GLY A 77 -16.76 19.75 -5.82
CA GLY A 77 -17.94 19.67 -6.68
C GLY A 77 -19.04 20.65 -6.24
N ARG A 78 -20.23 20.49 -6.81
CA ARG A 78 -21.40 21.33 -6.51
C ARG A 78 -21.79 21.27 -5.03
N ASP A 79 -21.62 20.12 -4.39
CA ASP A 79 -21.99 19.89 -2.99
C ASP A 79 -20.89 20.30 -1.99
N GLY A 80 -19.86 21.03 -2.44
CA GLY A 80 -18.71 21.44 -1.61
C GLY A 80 -17.72 20.32 -1.27
N LYS A 81 -18.05 19.06 -1.55
CA LYS A 81 -17.16 17.91 -1.36
C LYS A 81 -16.08 17.84 -2.43
N ILE A 82 -14.85 17.47 -2.06
CA ILE A 82 -13.73 17.29 -2.99
C ILE A 82 -14.09 16.20 -4.00
N CYS A 83 -14.13 16.55 -5.28
CA CYS A 83 -14.47 15.63 -6.37
C CYS A 83 -13.25 15.33 -7.24
N THR A 84 -12.43 16.34 -7.52
CA THR A 84 -11.28 16.24 -8.42
C THR A 84 -10.03 16.82 -7.78
N VAL A 85 -8.89 16.23 -8.08
CA VAL A 85 -7.58 16.66 -7.59
C VAL A 85 -6.69 17.03 -8.77
N LYS A 86 -5.96 18.13 -8.64
CA LYS A 86 -4.92 18.54 -9.60
C LYS A 86 -3.56 18.10 -9.09
N LEU A 87 -2.86 17.37 -9.95
CA LEU A 87 -1.66 16.63 -9.61
C LEU A 87 -0.45 17.16 -10.37
N LYS A 88 0.70 17.25 -9.70
CA LYS A 88 2.00 17.50 -10.34
C LYS A 88 2.61 16.16 -10.74
N THR A 89 2.75 15.93 -12.04
CA THR A 89 3.48 14.78 -12.62
C THR A 89 4.79 15.31 -13.21
N PRO A 90 5.84 14.47 -13.37
CA PRO A 90 7.03 14.88 -14.13
C PRO A 90 6.70 15.41 -15.54
N HIS A 91 5.68 14.81 -16.18
CA HIS A 91 5.19 15.21 -17.51
C HIS A 91 4.22 16.40 -17.49
N GLY A 92 4.01 17.07 -16.36
CA GLY A 92 3.12 18.23 -16.24
C GLY A 92 1.95 18.03 -15.28
N LYS A 93 0.89 18.83 -15.45
CA LYS A 93 -0.24 18.88 -14.52
C LYS A 93 -1.41 18.04 -15.05
N VAL A 94 -1.93 17.14 -14.22
CA VAL A 94 -3.03 16.24 -14.60
C VAL A 94 -4.19 16.36 -13.62
N LEU A 95 -5.41 16.30 -14.11
CA LEU A 95 -6.63 16.21 -13.29
C LEU A 95 -7.06 14.76 -13.13
N ARG A 96 -7.39 14.36 -11.90
CA ARG A 96 -7.90 13.02 -11.60
C ARG A 96 -9.06 13.10 -10.60
N PRO A 97 -10.12 12.29 -10.78
CA PRO A 97 -11.17 12.15 -9.78
C PRO A 97 -10.60 11.63 -8.46
N ILE A 98 -11.17 12.05 -7.34
CA ILE A 98 -10.74 11.63 -5.99
C ILE A 98 -10.77 10.11 -5.81
N GLN A 99 -11.68 9.43 -6.51
CA GLN A 99 -11.83 7.97 -6.49
C GLN A 99 -10.61 7.22 -7.04
N HIS A 100 -9.79 7.90 -7.85
CA HIS A 100 -8.56 7.36 -8.44
C HIS A 100 -7.32 7.75 -7.63
N ILE A 101 -7.51 8.34 -6.46
CA ILE A 101 -6.44 8.82 -5.58
C ILE A 101 -6.47 8.04 -4.28
N TYR A 102 -5.31 7.52 -3.89
CA TYR A 102 -5.13 6.79 -2.64
C TYR A 102 -4.04 7.48 -1.81
N PRO A 103 -4.42 8.20 -0.75
CA PRO A 103 -3.47 8.75 0.21
C PRO A 103 -2.65 7.64 0.88
N LEU A 104 -1.38 7.92 1.16
CA LEU A 104 -0.53 7.01 1.93
C LEU A 104 -0.89 7.08 3.41
N GLU A 105 -0.73 5.98 4.12
CA GLU A 105 -1.00 5.91 5.57
C GLU A 105 0.12 6.54 6.41
N ILE A 106 1.16 7.07 5.76
CA ILE A 106 2.34 7.67 6.37
C ILE A 106 2.18 9.19 6.28
N TYR A 107 2.17 9.88 7.42
CA TYR A 107 2.13 11.33 7.47
C TYR A 107 3.10 11.84 8.54
N SER A 108 3.83 12.91 8.23
CA SER A 108 4.52 13.68 9.25
C SER A 108 3.46 14.47 10.01
N LYS A 109 3.25 14.16 11.29
CA LYS A 109 2.53 15.06 12.21
C LYS A 109 3.55 16.12 12.60
N GLU A 110 3.76 17.09 11.74
CA GLU A 110 4.32 18.36 12.20
C GLU A 110 3.21 19.04 13.00
N SER A 111 3.18 18.75 14.31
CA SER A 111 2.56 19.67 15.27
C SER A 111 3.38 20.94 15.22
N VAL A 112 3.02 21.84 14.32
CA VAL A 112 3.45 23.23 14.39
C VAL A 112 2.72 23.80 15.60
N ASP A 113 3.38 23.71 16.75
CA ASP A 113 3.10 24.61 17.86
C ASP A 113 3.33 26.01 17.31
N LYS A 114 2.23 26.68 16.97
CA LYS A 114 2.25 28.08 16.56
C LYS A 114 2.52 28.92 17.79
N GLU A 115 3.79 29.08 18.15
CA GLU A 115 4.22 30.22 18.92
C GLU A 115 4.24 31.46 18.00
N PRO A 116 3.63 32.60 18.40
CA PRO A 116 3.65 33.82 17.61
C PRO A 116 4.91 34.61 17.93
N GLY A 117 5.81 34.77 16.97
CA GLY A 117 6.92 35.72 17.11
C GLY A 117 8.05 35.39 16.15
N GLY A 118 8.26 36.25 15.16
CA GLY A 118 9.26 36.03 14.12
C GLY A 118 10.69 36.33 14.58
N GLU A 119 11.64 35.84 13.79
CA GLU A 119 12.86 36.51 13.35
C GLU A 119 13.48 35.67 12.22
N GLU A 120 13.78 36.33 11.09
CA GLU A 120 14.51 35.72 9.97
C GLU A 120 15.98 35.53 10.34
N CYS A 121 16.59 34.42 9.90
CA CYS A 121 18.03 34.34 9.65
C CYS A 121 18.30 33.38 8.49
N ASN A 122 18.76 33.93 7.36
CA ASN A 122 19.38 33.16 6.29
C ASN A 122 20.81 32.76 6.70
N SER A 123 21.18 31.51 6.44
CA SER A 123 22.57 31.14 6.14
C SER A 123 22.60 29.93 5.20
N ASN A 124 23.43 30.06 4.18
CA ASN A 124 23.60 29.11 3.09
C ASN A 124 24.58 27.98 3.46
N ASN A 125 24.39 26.86 2.77
CA ASN A 125 25.38 25.91 2.21
C ASN A 125 25.88 24.68 3.00
N VAL A 126 25.47 23.53 2.42
CA VAL A 126 26.29 22.38 1.95
C VAL A 126 26.83 21.39 3.00
N THR A 127 26.46 20.12 2.85
CA THR A 127 27.41 19.04 2.49
C THR A 127 26.67 17.80 2.01
N ASP A 128 27.20 17.24 0.93
CA ASP A 128 26.82 15.96 0.32
C ASP A 128 27.13 14.81 1.28
N ASP A 129 26.19 13.87 1.43
CA ASP A 129 26.51 12.54 1.94
C ASP A 129 25.81 11.49 1.07
N GLU A 130 26.65 10.80 0.29
CA GLU A 130 26.35 9.58 -0.43
C GLU A 130 25.84 8.50 0.53
N ILE A 131 24.64 7.97 0.29
CA ILE A 131 24.20 6.72 0.91
C ILE A 131 24.31 5.61 -0.13
N ASN A 132 25.47 4.95 -0.15
CA ASN A 132 25.71 3.71 -0.87
C ASN A 132 24.83 2.59 -0.29
N VAL A 133 23.75 2.21 -0.98
CA VAL A 133 23.01 0.98 -0.66
C VAL A 133 23.50 -0.13 -1.59
N THR A 134 24.56 -0.82 -1.16
CA THR A 134 25.02 -2.05 -1.77
C THR A 134 24.05 -3.20 -1.46
N SER A 135 23.47 -3.75 -2.52
CA SER A 135 23.41 -5.20 -2.77
C SER A 135 22.90 -6.11 -1.64
N THR A 136 21.61 -6.03 -1.31
CA THR A 136 20.91 -7.11 -0.57
C THR A 136 19.52 -7.47 -1.12
N ASP A 137 18.96 -6.67 -2.03
CA ASP A 137 17.59 -6.88 -2.54
C ASP A 137 17.46 -7.89 -3.69
N ALA A 138 18.56 -8.47 -4.19
CA ALA A 138 18.51 -9.44 -5.30
C ALA A 138 18.10 -10.87 -4.88
N VAL A 139 17.95 -11.16 -3.58
CA VAL A 139 17.66 -12.52 -3.09
C VAL A 139 16.15 -12.81 -3.02
N ILE A 140 15.32 -11.79 -2.78
CA ILE A 140 13.88 -11.98 -2.49
C ILE A 140 13.07 -12.30 -3.76
N VAL A 141 13.53 -11.87 -4.94
CA VAL A 141 12.78 -12.05 -6.21
C VAL A 141 12.83 -13.49 -6.74
N ARG A 142 13.79 -14.32 -6.31
CA ARG A 142 14.00 -15.67 -6.87
C ARG A 142 13.14 -16.78 -6.24
N LYS A 143 12.47 -16.53 -5.11
CA LYS A 143 11.71 -17.57 -4.38
C LYS A 143 10.27 -17.78 -4.85
N PHE A 144 9.71 -16.90 -5.67
CA PHE A 144 8.27 -16.93 -6.04
C PHE A 144 7.97 -17.04 -7.54
N THR A 145 8.98 -17.17 -8.39
CA THR A 145 8.79 -17.45 -9.81
C THR A 145 9.25 -18.87 -10.11
N SER A 146 8.39 -19.85 -9.85
CA SER A 146 8.50 -21.17 -10.48
C SER A 146 7.25 -21.42 -11.32
N PRO A 147 7.39 -21.66 -12.63
CA PRO A 147 6.29 -22.06 -13.50
C PRO A 147 6.12 -23.57 -13.37
N GLY A 148 5.03 -24.04 -12.77
CA GLY A 148 4.82 -25.48 -12.62
C GLY A 148 3.56 -25.89 -11.85
N PHE A 149 2.51 -25.08 -11.90
CA PHE A 149 1.20 -25.46 -11.35
C PHE A 149 0.15 -25.31 -12.44
N LEU A 150 0.22 -26.21 -13.42
CA LEU A 150 -0.84 -26.63 -14.33
C LEU A 150 -0.26 -27.83 -15.09
N ASP A 151 -0.54 -29.02 -14.56
CA ASP A 151 -0.88 -30.26 -15.28
C ASP A 151 -1.42 -31.27 -14.24
#